data_AF-W0SBZ7-F1
#
_entry.id   AF-W0SBZ7-F1
#
_cell.length_a   1.000
_cell.length_b   1.000
_cell.length_c   1.000
_cell.angle_alpha   90.00
_cell.angle_beta   90.00
_cell.angle_gamma   90.00
#
_symmetry.space_group_name_H-M   'P 1'
#
loop_
_entity.id
_entity.type
_entity.pdbx_description
1 polymer ?
#
loop_
_entity_poly.entity_id
_entity_poly.type
_entity_poly.pdbx_seq_one_letter_code
_entity_poly.pdbx_strand_id
1 'polypeptide(L)'
;MSQVAMPEFRYDFGNSGIDADHSALAMILEALEQVCDESAGADCRCDVCPEKKTRSCHGLLKDLCGRMQALLLEHFQREHELMNSLPRSQTTKAHCERHRRAHVSFSTRYNLAAAKLNDCQPAIGARELESLVLDWIRGHALEFDAELSALLNRPVGDRQRRA
;
A
#
# COMPACT_ATOMS: atom_id res chain seq x y z
N MET A 1 14.37 20.95 -14.49
CA MET A 1 14.28 19.71 -13.69
C MET A 1 13.43 20.04 -12.48
N SER A 2 12.10 19.88 -12.59
CA SER A 2 11.22 20.05 -11.43
C SER A 2 11.26 18.74 -10.65
N GLN A 3 11.95 18.75 -9.51
CA GLN A 3 11.62 17.83 -8.44
C GLN A 3 10.19 18.15 -8.02
N VAL A 4 9.22 17.38 -8.49
CA VAL A 4 7.96 17.28 -7.78
C VAL A 4 8.32 16.50 -6.52
N ALA A 5 8.61 17.21 -5.44
CA ALA A 5 8.68 16.60 -4.13
C ALA A 5 7.31 15.95 -3.87
N MET A 6 7.25 14.63 -3.94
CA MET A 6 6.11 13.89 -3.41
C MET A 6 5.96 14.34 -1.95
N PRO A 7 4.74 14.70 -1.51
CA PRO A 7 4.53 15.10 -0.13
C PRO A 7 5.01 13.94 0.76
N GLU A 8 5.79 14.25 1.80
CA GLU A 8 6.19 13.27 2.82
C GLU A 8 4.94 12.47 3.23
N PHE A 9 4.88 11.20 2.81
CA PHE A 9 3.83 10.28 3.20
C PHE A 9 4.03 9.90 4.65
N ARG A 10 3.82 10.86 5.54
CA ARG A 10 3.89 10.66 6.97
C ARG A 10 2.47 10.49 7.48
N TYR A 11 1.99 9.27 7.34
CA TYR A 11 0.80 8.83 8.04
C TYR A 11 1.15 8.67 9.51
N ASP A 12 0.57 9.52 10.35
CA ASP A 12 0.64 9.42 11.81
C ASP A 12 -0.80 9.24 12.30
N PHE A 13 -1.19 7.98 12.48
CA PHE A 13 -2.48 7.61 13.02
C PHE A 13 -2.44 7.42 14.54
N GLY A 14 -1.29 7.68 15.18
CA GLY A 14 -1.10 7.46 16.61
C GLY A 14 -0.99 5.98 16.98
N ASN A 15 -0.61 5.12 16.02
CA ASN A 15 -0.26 3.73 16.26
C ASN A 15 1.06 3.41 15.57
N SER A 16 2.14 3.31 16.35
CA SER A 16 3.50 3.15 15.82
C SER A 16 3.69 1.94 14.91
N GLY A 17 2.90 0.88 15.09
CA GLY A 17 2.93 -0.28 14.21
C GLY A 17 2.34 0.01 12.84
N ILE A 18 1.18 0.67 12.80
CA ILE A 18 0.52 1.06 11.54
C ILE A 18 1.38 2.11 10.81
N ASP A 19 1.88 3.11 11.54
CA ASP A 19 2.69 4.20 10.98
C ASP A 19 4.01 3.70 10.38
N ALA A 20 4.63 2.71 11.02
CA ALA A 20 5.85 2.07 10.51
C ALA A 20 5.60 1.27 9.22
N ASP A 21 4.47 0.55 9.13
CA ASP A 21 4.12 -0.17 7.90
C ASP A 21 3.85 0.78 6.74
N HIS A 22 3.12 1.87 6.97
CA HIS A 22 2.88 2.88 5.95
C HIS A 22 4.17 3.54 5.46
N SER A 23 5.10 3.81 6.38
CA SER A 23 6.43 4.30 6.02
C SER A 23 7.20 3.28 5.16
N ALA A 24 7.09 1.99 5.49
CA ALA A 24 7.71 0.92 4.70
C ALA A 24 7.10 0.78 3.29
N LEU A 25 5.78 0.90 3.17
CA LEU A 25 5.08 0.90 1.88
C LEU A 25 5.48 2.11 1.03
N ALA A 26 5.60 3.29 1.64
CA ALA A 26 6.06 4.50 0.96
C ALA A 26 7.48 4.34 0.37
N MET A 27 8.41 3.73 1.10
CA MET A 27 9.76 3.46 0.60
C MET A 27 9.77 2.54 -0.64
N ILE A 28 8.83 1.60 -0.76
CA ILE A 28 8.73 0.78 -1.97
C ILE A 28 8.14 1.57 -3.13
N LEU A 29 7.18 2.47 -2.88
CA LEU A 29 6.66 3.36 -3.91
C LEU A 29 7.77 4.27 -4.48
N GLU A 30 8.61 4.85 -3.62
CA GLU A 30 9.78 5.63 -4.05
C GLU A 30 10.76 4.78 -4.88
N ALA A 31 10.95 3.51 -4.51
CA ALA A 31 11.80 2.61 -5.27
C ALA A 31 11.20 2.22 -6.64
N LEU A 32 9.87 2.24 -6.80
CA LEU A 32 9.21 1.98 -8.09
C LEU A 32 9.52 3.08 -9.11
N GLU A 33 9.65 4.34 -8.68
CA GLU A 33 10.08 5.44 -9.54
C GLU A 33 11.49 5.21 -10.12
N GLN A 34 12.32 4.45 -9.40
CA GLN A 34 13.71 4.13 -9.79
C GLN A 34 13.83 2.85 -10.62
N VAL A 35 12.73 2.16 -10.96
CA VAL A 35 12.78 0.95 -11.80
C VAL A 35 13.42 1.22 -13.16
N CYS A 36 13.25 2.44 -13.67
CA CYS A 36 13.83 2.86 -14.93
C CYS A 36 14.25 4.33 -14.86
N ASP A 37 15.55 4.60 -14.89
CA ASP A 37 16.11 5.96 -14.79
C ASP A 37 15.68 6.89 -15.95
N GLU A 38 15.18 6.33 -17.06
CA GLU A 38 14.65 7.06 -18.22
C GLU A 38 13.12 7.25 -18.15
N SER A 39 12.46 6.74 -17.10
CA SER A 39 11.00 6.72 -16.98
C SER A 39 10.38 8.02 -16.48
N ALA A 40 11.17 9.08 -16.30
CA ALA A 40 10.70 10.42 -15.94
C ALA A 40 9.74 11.05 -16.98
N GLY A 41 9.47 10.38 -18.11
CA GLY A 41 8.47 10.78 -19.10
C GLY A 41 7.54 9.64 -19.54
N ALA A 42 6.35 10.02 -20.00
CA ALA A 42 5.39 9.11 -20.64
C ALA A 42 5.96 8.40 -21.89
N ASP A 43 7.05 8.93 -22.46
CA ASP A 43 7.67 8.51 -23.72
C ASP A 43 8.81 7.49 -23.57
N CYS A 44 8.93 6.82 -22.42
CA CYS A 44 9.98 5.81 -22.22
C CYS A 44 9.82 4.65 -23.21
N ARG A 45 10.80 4.50 -24.11
CA ARG A 45 10.82 3.46 -25.14
C ARG A 45 11.67 2.26 -24.70
N CYS A 46 11.05 1.35 -23.96
CA CYS A 46 11.73 0.12 -23.53
C CYS A 46 12.09 -0.81 -24.71
N ASP A 47 11.47 -0.62 -25.88
CA ASP A 47 11.71 -1.39 -27.10
C ASP A 47 13.05 -1.06 -27.79
N VAL A 48 13.63 0.11 -27.52
CA VAL A 48 14.96 0.50 -28.01
C VAL A 48 16.05 0.35 -26.94
N CYS A 49 15.68 -0.01 -25.72
CA CYS A 49 16.64 -0.24 -24.64
C CYS A 49 17.52 -1.47 -24.94
N PRO A 50 18.81 -1.44 -24.56
CA PRO A 50 19.63 -2.64 -24.59
C PRO A 50 18.98 -3.77 -23.78
N GLU A 51 18.95 -4.99 -24.31
CA GLU A 51 18.30 -6.14 -23.67
C GLU A 51 18.74 -6.35 -22.21
N LYS A 52 20.02 -6.09 -21.91
CA LYS A 52 20.56 -6.14 -20.54
C LYS A 52 19.86 -5.16 -19.59
N LYS A 53 19.57 -3.93 -20.05
CA LYS A 53 18.86 -2.90 -19.28
C LYS A 53 17.42 -3.31 -19.05
N THR A 54 16.73 -3.73 -20.11
CA THR A 54 15.33 -4.19 -20.03
C THR A 54 15.18 -5.36 -19.05
N ARG A 55 16.06 -6.37 -19.12
CA ARG A 55 16.09 -7.48 -18.14
C ARG A 55 16.33 -7.00 -16.71
N SER A 56 17.24 -6.04 -16.51
CA SER A 56 17.51 -5.48 -15.19
C SER A 56 16.29 -4.76 -14.60
N CYS A 57 15.61 -3.93 -15.40
CA CYS A 57 14.39 -3.23 -14.99
C CYS A 57 13.27 -4.22 -14.64
N HIS A 58 13.07 -5.27 -15.44
CA HIS A 58 12.10 -6.32 -15.12
C HIS A 58 12.44 -7.06 -13.83
N GLY A 59 13.71 -7.40 -13.61
CA GLY A 59 14.16 -8.03 -12.37
C GLY A 59 13.85 -7.17 -11.15
N LEU A 60 14.23 -5.89 -11.19
CA LEU A 60 13.97 -4.94 -10.12
C LEU A 60 12.45 -4.75 -9.87
N LEU A 61 11.66 -4.59 -10.94
CA LEU A 61 10.20 -4.46 -10.83
C LEU A 61 9.57 -5.69 -10.15
N LYS A 62 10.00 -6.89 -10.55
CA LYS A 62 9.51 -8.14 -9.96
C LYS A 62 9.87 -8.25 -8.47
N ASP A 63 11.09 -7.88 -8.11
CA ASP A 63 11.55 -7.91 -6.72
C ASP A 63 10.78 -6.89 -5.86
N LEU A 64 10.58 -5.67 -6.37
CA LEU A 64 9.78 -4.64 -5.68
C LEU A 64 8.32 -5.06 -5.53
N CYS A 65 7.75 -5.70 -6.55
CA CYS A 65 6.40 -6.25 -6.47
C CYS A 65 6.29 -7.33 -5.38
N GLY A 66 7.22 -8.28 -5.31
CA GLY A 66 7.24 -9.28 -4.25
C GLY A 66 7.39 -8.68 -2.85
N ARG A 67 8.25 -7.68 -2.70
CA ARG A 67 8.44 -6.95 -1.43
C ARG A 67 7.19 -6.16 -1.01
N MET A 68 6.57 -5.46 -1.95
CA MET A 68 5.31 -4.74 -1.70
C MET A 68 4.21 -5.71 -1.26
N GLN A 69 4.09 -6.86 -1.93
CA GLN A 69 3.10 -7.88 -1.56
C GLN A 69 3.31 -8.40 -0.13
N ALA A 70 4.57 -8.70 0.23
CA ALA A 70 4.89 -9.16 1.58
C ALA A 70 4.53 -8.10 2.64
N LEU A 71 4.92 -6.84 2.43
CA LEU A 71 4.61 -5.74 3.35
C LEU A 71 3.11 -5.51 3.50
N LEU A 72 2.34 -5.55 2.40
CA LEU A 72 0.88 -5.42 2.46
C LEU A 72 0.25 -6.54 3.30
N LEU A 73 0.71 -7.78 3.14
CA LEU A 73 0.18 -8.90 3.92
C LEU A 73 0.53 -8.78 5.41
N GLU A 74 1.75 -8.36 5.74
CA GLU A 74 2.19 -8.13 7.11
C GLU A 74 1.39 -7.00 7.77
N HIS A 75 1.17 -5.91 7.04
CA HIS A 75 0.35 -4.78 7.47
C HIS A 75 -1.09 -5.21 7.74
N PHE A 76 -1.74 -5.90 6.80
CA PHE A 76 -3.11 -6.41 6.99
C PHE A 76 -3.21 -7.35 8.17
N GLN A 77 -2.25 -8.25 8.33
CA GLN A 77 -2.24 -9.19 9.45
C GLN A 77 -2.17 -8.46 10.80
N ARG A 78 -1.31 -7.44 10.91
CA ARG A 78 -1.19 -6.63 12.12
C ARG A 78 -2.49 -5.90 12.45
N GLU A 79 -3.10 -5.25 11.46
CA GLU A 79 -4.37 -4.59 11.67
C GLU A 79 -5.49 -5.56 12.02
N HIS A 80 -5.48 -6.76 11.44
CA HIS A 80 -6.44 -7.81 11.81
C HIS A 80 -6.30 -8.23 13.28
N GLU A 81 -5.08 -8.31 13.80
CA GLU A 81 -4.80 -8.56 15.21
C GLU A 81 -5.28 -7.41 16.10
N LEU A 82 -5.01 -6.17 15.71
CA LEU A 82 -5.53 -4.98 16.39
C LEU A 82 -7.05 -4.95 16.41
N MET A 83 -7.69 -5.21 15.26
CA MET A 83 -9.14 -5.33 15.14
C MET A 83 -9.73 -6.43 16.02
N ASN A 84 -9.01 -7.53 16.23
CA ASN A 84 -9.42 -8.62 17.12
C ASN A 84 -9.32 -8.25 18.60
N SER A 85 -8.48 -7.27 18.94
CA SER A 85 -8.32 -6.76 20.31
C SER A 85 -9.43 -5.77 20.72
N LEU A 86 -10.19 -5.25 19.75
CA LEU A 86 -11.25 -4.29 20.01
C LEU A 86 -12.42 -4.92 20.77
N PRO A 87 -13.14 -4.13 21.60
CA PRO A 87 -14.39 -4.57 22.22
C PRO A 87 -15.41 -5.03 21.18
N ARG A 88 -16.21 -6.07 21.47
CA ARG A 88 -17.18 -6.66 20.52
C ARG A 88 -18.52 -5.91 20.46
N SER A 89 -18.51 -4.60 20.25
CA SER A 89 -19.74 -3.83 20.00
C SER A 89 -20.22 -3.98 18.54
N GLN A 90 -21.46 -3.59 18.25
CA GLN A 90 -21.97 -3.61 16.88
C GLN A 90 -21.16 -2.69 15.95
N THR A 91 -20.76 -1.52 16.46
CA THR A 91 -19.99 -0.53 15.71
C THR A 91 -18.59 -1.05 15.35
N THR A 92 -17.86 -1.62 16.31
CA THR A 92 -16.50 -2.14 16.04
C THR A 92 -16.56 -3.33 15.09
N LYS A 93 -17.53 -4.25 15.25
CA LYS A 93 -17.73 -5.36 14.31
C LYS A 93 -17.96 -4.87 12.89
N ALA A 94 -18.85 -3.88 12.70
CA ALA A 94 -19.16 -3.34 11.39
C ALA A 94 -17.94 -2.70 10.71
N HIS A 95 -17.15 -1.92 11.46
CA HIS A 95 -15.89 -1.35 10.99
C HIS A 95 -14.92 -2.49 10.59
N CYS A 96 -14.63 -3.42 11.50
CA CYS A 96 -13.65 -4.47 11.27
C CYS A 96 -14.02 -5.39 10.09
N GLU A 97 -15.31 -5.65 9.85
CA GLU A 97 -15.76 -6.41 8.69
C GLU A 97 -15.55 -5.66 7.37
N ARG A 98 -15.84 -4.36 7.34
CA ARG A 98 -15.62 -3.53 6.14
C ARG A 98 -14.13 -3.39 5.85
N HIS A 99 -13.31 -3.16 6.88
CA HIS A 99 -11.85 -3.05 6.79
C HIS A 99 -11.23 -4.31 6.17
N ARG A 100 -11.56 -5.50 6.70
CA ARG A 100 -11.07 -6.78 6.15
C ARG A 100 -11.51 -7.01 4.71
N ARG A 101 -12.73 -6.63 4.35
CA ARG A 101 -13.20 -6.72 2.96
C ARG A 101 -12.41 -5.80 2.03
N ALA A 102 -12.02 -4.61 2.49
CA ALA A 102 -11.16 -3.70 1.74
C ALA A 102 -9.79 -4.33 1.48
N HIS A 103 -9.17 -4.98 2.48
CA HIS A 103 -7.91 -5.71 2.32
C HIS A 103 -8.02 -6.81 1.25
N VAL A 104 -9.01 -7.69 1.36
CA VAL A 104 -9.20 -8.80 0.40
C VAL A 104 -9.42 -8.28 -1.03
N SER A 105 -10.25 -7.25 -1.17
CA SER A 105 -10.53 -6.61 -2.47
C SER A 105 -9.25 -6.06 -3.09
N PHE A 106 -8.43 -5.37 -2.30
CA PHE A 106 -7.18 -4.81 -2.79
C PHE A 106 -6.13 -5.88 -3.09
N SER A 107 -5.92 -6.87 -2.22
CA SER A 107 -5.00 -8.00 -2.50
C SER A 107 -5.35 -8.67 -3.82
N THR A 108 -6.64 -8.82 -4.13
CA THR A 108 -7.09 -9.40 -5.41
C THR A 108 -6.69 -8.51 -6.58
N ARG A 109 -6.97 -7.20 -6.51
CA ARG A 109 -6.59 -6.23 -7.55
C ARG A 109 -5.08 -6.15 -7.74
N TYR A 110 -4.34 -6.13 -6.64
CA TYR A 110 -2.89 -6.12 -6.62
C TYR A 110 -2.31 -7.34 -7.33
N ASN A 111 -2.76 -8.54 -6.96
CA ASN A 111 -2.28 -9.80 -7.57
C ASN A 111 -2.59 -9.86 -9.07
N LEU A 112 -3.75 -9.35 -9.50
CA LEU A 112 -4.11 -9.26 -10.91
C LEU A 112 -3.23 -8.28 -11.69
N ALA A 113 -2.85 -7.15 -11.10
CA ALA A 113 -1.91 -6.21 -11.70
C ALA A 113 -0.49 -6.79 -11.76
N ALA A 114 -0.03 -7.37 -10.64
CA ALA A 114 1.27 -8.03 -10.52
C ALA A 114 1.47 -9.15 -11.55
N ALA A 115 0.43 -9.96 -11.80
CA ALA A 115 0.48 -11.05 -12.77
C ALA A 115 0.72 -10.56 -14.21
N LYS A 116 0.31 -9.33 -14.54
CA LYS A 116 0.45 -8.73 -15.88
C LYS A 116 1.82 -8.07 -16.10
N LEU A 117 2.63 -7.87 -15.06
CA LEU A 117 3.88 -7.12 -15.16
C LEU A 117 4.91 -7.75 -16.11
N ASN A 118 4.83 -9.07 -16.34
CA ASN A 118 5.72 -9.75 -17.29
C ASN A 118 5.38 -9.42 -18.76
N ASP A 119 4.14 -9.01 -19.04
CA ASP A 119 3.65 -8.72 -20.39
C ASP A 119 3.78 -7.24 -20.75
N CYS A 120 4.13 -6.39 -19.78
CA CYS A 120 4.24 -4.95 -19.93
C CYS A 120 5.70 -4.49 -20.09
N GLN A 121 5.89 -3.30 -20.65
CA GLN A 121 7.18 -2.61 -20.51
C GLN A 121 7.41 -2.27 -19.03
N PRO A 122 8.62 -2.47 -18.47
CA PRO A 122 8.85 -2.37 -17.03
C PRO A 122 8.58 -0.95 -16.48
N ALA A 123 8.85 0.10 -17.25
CA ALA A 123 8.52 1.47 -16.87
C ALA A 123 6.99 1.71 -16.79
N ILE A 124 6.21 1.11 -17.69
CA ILE A 124 4.75 1.20 -17.66
C ILE A 124 4.22 0.42 -16.46
N GLY A 125 4.67 -0.82 -16.28
CA GLY A 125 4.25 -1.67 -15.16
C GLY A 125 4.57 -1.07 -13.79
N ALA A 126 5.73 -0.42 -13.64
CA ALA A 126 6.11 0.27 -12.41
C ALA A 126 5.12 1.40 -12.06
N ARG A 127 4.80 2.27 -13.04
CA ARG A 127 3.86 3.39 -12.85
C ARG A 127 2.43 2.93 -12.59
N GLU A 128 1.98 1.89 -13.29
CA GLU A 128 0.65 1.32 -13.07
C GLU A 128 0.54 0.72 -11.65
N LEU A 129 1.58 0.01 -11.20
CA LEU A 129 1.63 -0.55 -9.86
C LEU A 129 1.68 0.53 -8.78
N GLU A 130 2.52 1.54 -8.98
CA GLU A 130 2.64 2.70 -8.11
C GLU A 130 1.29 3.42 -7.97
N SER A 131 0.66 3.81 -9.08
CA SER A 131 -0.64 4.49 -9.06
C SER A 131 -1.71 3.64 -8.37
N LEU A 132 -1.76 2.34 -8.66
CA LEU A 132 -2.72 1.42 -8.03
C LEU A 132 -2.57 1.39 -6.50
N VAL A 133 -1.33 1.25 -6.02
CA VAL A 133 -1.05 1.16 -4.58
C VAL A 133 -1.25 2.51 -3.91
N LEU A 134 -0.81 3.59 -4.55
CA LEU A 134 -0.89 4.95 -4.02
C LEU A 134 -2.33 5.44 -3.86
N ASP A 135 -3.18 5.20 -4.85
CA ASP A 135 -4.58 5.56 -4.78
C ASP A 135 -5.30 4.76 -3.69
N TRP A 136 -4.94 3.48 -3.55
CA TRP A 136 -5.52 2.64 -2.52
C TRP A 136 -5.08 3.06 -1.12
N ILE A 137 -3.77 3.22 -0.85
CA ILE A 137 -3.27 3.54 0.50
C ILE A 137 -3.80 4.89 0.97
N ARG A 138 -3.91 5.89 0.08
CA ARG A 138 -4.47 7.21 0.43
C ARG A 138 -5.92 7.12 0.88
N GLY A 139 -6.75 6.38 0.15
CA GLY A 139 -8.16 6.22 0.52
C GLY A 139 -8.32 5.32 1.75
N HIS A 140 -7.59 4.21 1.77
CA HIS A 140 -7.67 3.20 2.82
C HIS A 140 -7.26 3.77 4.18
N ALA A 141 -6.12 4.43 4.24
CA ALA A 141 -5.56 4.92 5.49
C ALA A 141 -6.44 6.01 6.15
N LEU A 142 -7.06 6.86 5.34
CA LEU A 142 -7.99 7.87 5.83
C LEU A 142 -9.34 7.30 6.25
N GLU A 143 -9.87 6.32 5.51
CA GLU A 143 -11.20 5.76 5.78
C GLU A 143 -11.18 4.72 6.91
N PHE A 144 -10.15 3.88 6.97
CA PHE A 144 -10.12 2.71 7.84
C PHE A 144 -9.09 2.86 8.96
N ASP A 145 -7.82 3.11 8.65
CA ASP A 145 -6.73 2.99 9.63
C ASP A 145 -6.80 4.12 10.68
N ALA A 146 -7.22 5.32 10.27
CA ALA A 146 -7.53 6.41 11.17
C ALA A 146 -8.68 6.06 12.15
N GLU A 147 -9.74 5.40 11.68
CA GLU A 147 -10.85 4.96 12.54
C GLU A 147 -10.40 3.83 13.48
N LEU A 148 -9.63 2.85 12.97
CA LEU A 148 -9.07 1.77 13.78
C LEU A 148 -8.22 2.33 14.93
N SER A 149 -7.32 3.27 14.63
CA SER A 149 -6.50 3.93 15.64
C SER A 149 -7.34 4.72 16.65
N ALA A 150 -8.38 5.43 16.20
CA ALA A 150 -9.31 6.10 17.10
C ALA A 150 -10.05 5.12 18.02
N LEU A 151 -10.48 3.96 17.51
CA LEU A 151 -11.16 2.92 18.29
C LEU A 151 -10.23 2.27 19.33
N LEU A 152 -8.97 2.05 18.99
CA LEU A 152 -7.94 1.51 19.90
C LEU A 152 -7.67 2.47 21.07
N ASN A 153 -7.65 3.78 20.79
CA ASN A 153 -7.34 4.82 21.76
C ASN A 153 -8.54 5.27 22.63
N ARG A 154 -9.75 4.73 22.42
CA ARG A 154 -10.93 5.09 23.22
C ARG A 154 -10.80 4.61 24.68
N PRO A 155 -11.05 5.47 25.69
CA PRO A 155 -11.04 5.08 27.10
C PRO A 155 -12.01 3.94 27.42
N VAL A 156 -11.63 3.07 28.35
CA VAL A 156 -12.44 1.91 28.77
C VAL A 156 -13.81 2.31 29.36
N GLY A 157 -13.92 3.52 29.93
CA GLY A 157 -15.12 4.00 30.64
C GLY A 157 -16.35 4.33 29.79
N ASP A 158 -16.21 4.49 28.47
CA ASP A 158 -17.35 4.67 27.54
C ASP A 158 -17.78 3.39 26.84
N ARG A 159 -17.12 2.25 27.14
CA ARG A 159 -17.39 0.95 26.51
C ARG A 159 -18.62 0.23 27.08
N GLN A 160 -19.24 0.76 28.13
CA GLN A 160 -20.38 0.13 28.84
C GLN A 160 -21.69 0.93 28.79
N ARG A 161 -21.72 2.14 28.20
CA ARG A 161 -22.91 3.03 28.23
C ARG A 161 -23.83 2.96 27.03
N ARG A 162 -23.63 2.00 26.12
CA ARG A 162 -24.50 1.78 24.94
C ARG A 162 -24.80 0.29 24.70
N ALA A 163 -25.11 -0.42 25.79
CA ALA A 163 -25.83 -1.69 25.72
C ALA A 163 -27.26 -1.43 26.19
#